data_AF-A0A7S0VQF1-F1
#
_entry.id   AF-A0A7S0VQF1-F1
#
_cell.length_a   1.000
_cell.length_b   1.000
_cell.length_c   1.000
_cell.angle_alpha   90.00
_cell.angle_beta   90.00
_cell.angle_gamma   90.00
#
_symmetry.space_group_name_H-M   'P 1'
#
loop_
_entity.id
_entity.type
_entity.pdbx_description
1 polymer ?
#
loop_
_entity_poly.entity_id
_entity_poly.type
_entity_poly.pdbx_seq_one_letter_code
_entity_poly.pdbx_strand_id
1 'polypeptide(L)'
;MDTANYEPRDVAKFEYSWQWAYQDKFKDKGITAILGCGFDPGVTNIYCAYAQEFLFDEIEYIDIVDCNAGDHGKTFATNFNPEINLREVTQDGKYWKDGEWVEIPALSIKTMIDYPEVGPKASYLIYHEEEESLVKHIKGLKQIRFW
;
A
#
# COMPACT_ATOMS: atom_id res chain seq x y z
N MET A 1 11.62 -6.44 -13.09
CA MET A 1 11.29 -5.65 -11.89
C MET A 1 10.14 -4.75 -12.28
N ASP A 2 9.24 -4.51 -11.36
CA ASP A 2 8.09 -3.62 -11.53
C ASP A 2 8.03 -2.64 -10.35
N THR A 3 7.73 -1.38 -10.63
CA THR A 3 7.61 -0.31 -9.63
C THR A 3 6.17 -0.07 -9.18
N ALA A 4 5.18 -0.69 -9.84
CA ALA A 4 3.75 -0.58 -9.49
C ALA A 4 3.07 -1.94 -9.69
N ASN A 5 1.85 -2.13 -9.19
CA ASN A 5 1.11 -3.35 -9.47
C ASN A 5 0.49 -3.35 -10.88
N TYR A 6 0.19 -4.53 -11.39
CA TYR A 6 -0.46 -4.69 -12.68
C TYR A 6 -1.94 -4.28 -12.63
N GLU A 7 -2.33 -3.38 -13.52
CA GLU A 7 -3.72 -2.98 -13.74
C GLU A 7 -4.26 -3.56 -15.06
N PRO A 8 -5.32 -4.38 -15.03
CA PRO A 8 -5.99 -4.82 -16.25
C PRO A 8 -6.62 -3.65 -16.99
N ARG A 9 -6.43 -3.59 -18.32
CA ARG A 9 -6.91 -2.49 -19.16
C ARG A 9 -8.39 -2.13 -19.01
N ASP A 10 -9.24 -3.14 -18.77
CA ASP A 10 -10.69 -2.98 -18.77
C ASP A 10 -11.29 -3.05 -17.34
N VAL A 11 -10.46 -3.08 -16.30
CA VAL A 11 -10.90 -3.16 -14.90
C VAL A 11 -10.11 -2.15 -14.06
N ALA A 12 -10.81 -1.19 -13.45
CA ALA A 12 -10.21 -0.19 -12.57
C ALA A 12 -9.87 -0.78 -11.19
N LYS A 13 -8.98 -1.78 -11.15
CA LYS A 13 -8.54 -2.48 -9.94
C LYS A 13 -7.11 -2.98 -10.11
N PHE A 14 -6.33 -2.93 -9.06
CA PHE A 14 -5.03 -3.61 -8.93
C PHE A 14 -5.10 -4.69 -7.83
N GLU A 15 -4.37 -5.79 -8.02
CA GLU A 15 -4.17 -6.85 -7.01
C GLU A 15 -3.01 -7.77 -7.46
N TYR A 16 -2.32 -8.40 -6.52
CA TYR A 16 -1.16 -9.23 -6.86
C TYR A 16 -1.49 -10.58 -7.51
N SER A 17 -2.76 -11.01 -7.50
CA SER A 17 -3.19 -12.34 -7.96
C SER A 17 -2.69 -12.66 -9.38
N TRP A 18 -2.78 -11.69 -10.29
CA TRP A 18 -2.36 -11.79 -11.69
C TRP A 18 -0.87 -12.03 -11.85
N GLN A 19 -0.06 -11.31 -11.08
CA GLN A 19 1.40 -11.40 -11.13
C GLN A 19 1.89 -12.65 -10.39
N TRP A 20 1.30 -13.00 -9.24
CA TRP A 20 1.62 -14.22 -8.49
C TRP A 20 1.32 -15.51 -9.26
N ALA A 21 0.38 -15.49 -10.21
CA ALA A 21 0.13 -16.63 -11.10
C ALA A 21 1.34 -17.04 -11.96
N TYR A 22 2.39 -16.22 -12.04
CA TYR A 22 3.63 -16.52 -12.76
C TYR A 22 4.71 -17.22 -11.93
N GLN A 23 4.48 -17.44 -10.62
CA GLN A 23 5.46 -18.00 -9.69
C GLN A 23 6.18 -19.24 -10.24
N ASP A 24 5.42 -20.28 -10.64
CA ASP A 24 6.02 -21.54 -11.11
C ASP A 24 6.72 -21.39 -12.46
N LYS A 25 6.12 -20.62 -13.38
CA LYS A 25 6.71 -20.34 -14.71
C LYS A 25 8.06 -19.63 -14.61
N PHE A 26 8.20 -18.71 -13.65
CA PHE A 26 9.43 -17.98 -13.41
C PHE A 26 10.47 -18.86 -12.72
N LYS A 27 10.05 -19.61 -11.70
CA LYS A 27 10.90 -20.57 -10.98
C LYS A 27 11.49 -21.62 -11.93
N ASP A 28 10.66 -22.24 -12.77
CA ASP A 28 11.08 -23.29 -13.73
C ASP A 28 12.10 -22.79 -14.76
N LYS A 29 12.07 -21.49 -15.06
CA LYS A 29 13.00 -20.84 -15.99
C LYS A 29 14.21 -20.21 -15.30
N GLY A 30 14.30 -20.25 -13.97
CA GLY A 30 15.36 -19.59 -13.21
C GLY A 30 15.33 -18.06 -13.36
N ILE A 31 14.14 -17.47 -13.53
CA ILE A 31 13.94 -16.02 -13.68
C ILE A 31 13.44 -15.45 -12.35
N THR A 32 14.06 -14.37 -11.90
CA THR A 32 13.59 -13.60 -10.73
C THR A 32 12.64 -12.49 -11.17
N ALA A 33 11.44 -12.48 -10.61
CA ALA A 33 10.53 -11.32 -10.63
C ALA A 33 10.59 -10.59 -9.29
N ILE A 34 10.75 -9.27 -9.35
CA ILE A 34 10.65 -8.36 -8.20
C ILE A 34 9.44 -7.47 -8.49
N LEU A 35 8.44 -7.51 -7.60
CA LEU A 35 7.18 -6.78 -7.71
C LEU A 35 7.19 -5.62 -6.71
N GLY A 36 6.57 -4.49 -7.06
CA GLY A 36 6.40 -3.36 -6.16
C GLY A 36 7.72 -2.85 -5.58
N CYS A 37 8.70 -2.51 -6.42
CA CYS A 37 10.00 -1.99 -5.99
C CYS A 37 10.08 -0.45 -6.03
N GLY A 38 9.01 0.21 -5.56
CA GLY A 38 8.95 1.65 -5.36
C GLY A 38 9.24 2.04 -3.91
N PHE A 39 8.47 2.99 -3.37
CA PHE A 39 8.49 3.33 -1.96
C PHE A 39 7.39 2.55 -1.22
N ASP A 40 6.17 2.67 -1.69
CA ASP A 40 4.93 2.07 -1.19
C ASP A 40 4.13 1.60 -2.41
N PRO A 41 4.25 0.32 -2.81
CA PRO A 41 5.01 -0.76 -2.19
C PRO A 41 6.51 -0.66 -2.47
N GLY A 42 7.31 -1.28 -1.60
CA GLY A 42 8.75 -1.41 -1.75
C GLY A 42 9.49 -1.12 -0.45
N VAL A 43 9.88 0.14 -0.25
CA VAL A 43 10.51 0.60 1.00
C VAL A 43 9.63 0.31 2.22
N THR A 44 8.31 0.51 2.15
CA THR A 44 7.39 0.17 3.25
C THR A 44 7.44 -1.33 3.58
N ASN A 45 7.51 -2.19 2.56
CA ASN A 45 7.70 -3.63 2.74
C ASN A 45 9.06 -3.97 3.37
N ILE A 46 10.12 -3.29 2.94
CA ILE A 46 11.47 -3.47 3.48
C ILE A 46 11.51 -3.04 4.95
N TYR A 47 10.86 -1.94 5.33
CA TYR A 47 10.74 -1.53 6.74
C TYR A 47 10.03 -2.59 7.58
N CYS A 48 8.94 -3.17 7.08
CA CYS A 48 8.22 -4.23 7.79
C CYS A 48 9.07 -5.51 7.94
N ALA A 49 9.77 -5.93 6.88
CA ALA A 49 10.67 -7.08 6.92
C ALA A 49 11.85 -6.85 7.88
N TYR A 50 12.46 -5.67 7.83
CA TYR A 50 13.54 -5.27 8.74
C TYR A 50 13.07 -5.25 10.20
N ALA A 51 11.89 -4.69 10.46
CA ALA A 51 11.32 -4.67 11.80
C ALA A 51 11.07 -6.09 12.34
N GLN A 52 10.57 -7.00 11.50
CA GLN A 52 10.34 -8.40 11.89
C GLN A 52 11.65 -9.16 12.12
N GLU A 53 12.71 -8.84 11.40
CA GLU A 53 13.99 -9.55 11.53
C GLU A 53 14.86 -9.03 12.67
N PHE A 54 14.80 -7.73 12.96
CA PHE A 54 15.79 -7.07 13.83
C PHE A 54 15.21 -6.30 15.01
N LEU A 55 13.93 -5.94 15.01
CA LEU A 55 13.37 -5.01 16.02
C LEU A 55 12.34 -5.65 16.95
N PHE A 56 11.55 -6.62 16.46
CA PHE A 56 10.45 -7.20 17.21
C PHE A 56 10.44 -8.73 17.11
N ASP A 57 9.99 -9.39 18.18
CA ASP A 57 9.71 -10.83 18.16
C ASP A 57 8.45 -11.16 17.33
N GLU A 58 7.46 -10.25 17.36
CA GLU A 58 6.19 -10.37 16.64
C GLU A 58 5.64 -8.96 16.31
N ILE A 59 5.08 -8.80 15.11
CA ILE A 59 4.44 -7.56 14.67
C ILE A 59 2.92 -7.80 14.59
N GLU A 60 2.18 -7.24 15.53
CA GLU A 60 0.71 -7.41 15.57
C GLU A 60 -0.03 -6.33 14.76
N TYR A 61 0.52 -5.12 14.66
CA TYR A 61 -0.14 -3.98 14.01
C TYR A 61 0.83 -3.25 13.10
N ILE A 62 0.37 -2.91 11.91
CA ILE A 62 1.07 -2.04 10.97
C ILE A 62 0.14 -0.89 10.57
N ASP A 63 0.65 0.33 10.65
CA ASP A 63 0.06 1.50 10.01
C ASP A 63 1.10 2.09 9.07
N ILE A 64 0.80 2.09 7.77
CA ILE A 64 1.58 2.79 6.76
C ILE A 64 0.98 4.19 6.64
N VAL A 65 1.83 5.22 6.67
CA VAL A 65 1.41 6.62 6.65
C VAL A 65 2.16 7.35 5.54
N ASP A 66 1.45 7.83 4.52
CA ASP A 66 2.00 8.67 3.45
C ASP A 66 1.57 10.13 3.67
N CYS A 67 2.48 11.05 3.41
CA CYS A 67 2.20 12.47 3.44
C CYS A 67 3.07 13.22 2.42
N ASN A 68 2.40 13.75 1.40
CA ASN A 68 2.96 14.78 0.55
C ASN A 68 2.54 16.17 1.04
N ALA A 69 3.47 16.91 1.65
CA ALA A 69 3.27 18.29 2.09
C ALA A 69 3.91 19.35 1.16
N GLY A 70 4.25 18.96 -0.07
CA GLY A 70 4.80 19.88 -1.06
C GLY A 70 3.79 20.94 -1.51
N ASP A 71 4.27 22.17 -1.75
CA ASP A 71 3.48 23.26 -2.33
C ASP A 71 4.08 23.64 -3.70
N HIS A 72 3.30 23.45 -4.76
CA HIS A 72 3.69 23.79 -6.14
C HIS A 72 3.30 25.21 -6.56
N GLY A 73 2.66 26.01 -5.68
CA GLY A 73 2.30 27.41 -5.91
C GLY A 73 1.23 27.64 -6.97
N LYS A 74 0.37 26.62 -7.23
CA LYS A 74 -0.75 26.68 -8.19
C LYS A 74 -2.05 26.44 -7.43
N THR A 75 -3.19 26.81 -8.02
CA THR A 75 -4.51 26.58 -7.41
C THR A 75 -4.89 25.11 -7.36
N PHE A 76 -4.50 24.33 -8.39
CA PHE A 76 -4.68 22.88 -8.47
C PHE A 76 -3.76 22.32 -9.56
N ALA A 77 -3.04 21.25 -9.27
CA ALA A 77 -2.29 20.46 -10.23
C ALA A 77 -2.21 19.01 -9.73
N THR A 78 -2.37 18.03 -10.61
CA THR A 78 -2.16 16.61 -10.27
C THR A 78 -0.70 16.24 -10.53
N ASN A 79 -0.08 15.49 -9.62
CA ASN A 79 1.28 14.98 -9.81
C ASN A 79 1.32 13.81 -10.80
N PHE A 80 0.21 13.09 -10.92
CA PHE A 80 0.10 11.87 -11.72
C PHE A 80 -1.09 11.94 -12.69
N ASN A 81 -1.38 10.81 -13.33
CA ASN A 81 -2.55 10.66 -14.18
C ASN A 81 -3.80 11.03 -13.37
N PRO A 82 -4.61 12.02 -13.82
CA PRO A 82 -5.78 12.48 -13.08
C PRO A 82 -6.83 11.39 -12.84
N GLU A 83 -6.85 10.33 -13.65
CA GLU A 83 -7.70 9.16 -13.42
C GLU A 83 -7.32 8.42 -12.13
N ILE A 84 -6.02 8.32 -11.84
CA ILE A 84 -5.50 7.69 -10.61
C ILE A 84 -5.93 8.52 -9.40
N ASN A 85 -5.73 9.84 -9.46
CA ASN A 85 -6.13 10.73 -8.36
C ASN A 85 -7.64 10.68 -8.09
N LEU A 86 -8.46 10.58 -9.14
CA LEU A 86 -9.90 10.45 -8.97
C LEU A 86 -10.27 9.11 -8.33
N ARG A 87 -9.60 8.03 -8.73
CA ARG A 87 -9.82 6.70 -8.16
C ARG A 87 -9.43 6.63 -6.68
N GLU A 88 -8.28 7.18 -6.30
CA GLU A 88 -7.82 7.25 -4.90
C GLU A 88 -8.87 7.88 -3.97
N VAL A 89 -9.58 8.92 -4.42
CA VAL A 89 -10.58 9.62 -3.60
C VAL A 89 -12.01 9.10 -3.72
N THR A 90 -12.30 8.23 -4.69
CA THR A 90 -13.66 7.71 -4.94
C THR A 90 -13.81 6.21 -4.70
N GLN A 91 -12.72 5.45 -4.70
CA GLN A 91 -12.75 4.04 -4.41
C GLN A 91 -13.01 3.81 -2.92
N ASP A 92 -13.83 2.81 -2.62
CA ASP A 92 -14.03 2.37 -1.24
C ASP A 92 -12.69 1.94 -0.64
N GLY A 93 -12.43 2.42 0.57
CA GLY A 93 -11.24 2.04 1.31
C GLY A 93 -11.35 0.59 1.76
N LYS A 94 -10.21 -0.04 2.04
CA LYS A 94 -10.15 -1.40 2.55
C LYS A 94 -8.91 -1.54 3.40
N TYR A 95 -9.00 -2.27 4.50
CA TYR A 95 -7.85 -2.64 5.32
C TYR A 95 -8.01 -4.08 5.82
N TRP A 96 -6.96 -4.68 6.35
CA TRP A 96 -7.02 -6.07 6.83
C TRP A 96 -7.00 -6.13 8.35
N LYS A 97 -7.86 -6.96 8.92
CA LYS A 97 -7.96 -7.18 10.37
C LYS A 97 -8.44 -8.59 10.70
N ASP A 98 -7.74 -9.26 11.62
CA ASP A 98 -8.11 -10.53 12.24
C ASP A 98 -8.48 -11.63 11.21
N GLY A 99 -7.76 -11.70 10.08
CA GLY A 99 -8.01 -12.69 9.02
C GLY A 99 -8.89 -12.19 7.88
N GLU A 100 -9.55 -11.04 8.02
CA GLU A 100 -10.56 -10.55 7.10
C GLU A 100 -10.22 -9.18 6.51
N TRP A 101 -10.65 -8.96 5.27
CA TRP A 101 -10.63 -7.63 4.67
C TRP A 101 -11.89 -6.88 5.06
N VAL A 102 -11.72 -5.66 5.59
CA VAL A 102 -12.81 -4.77 5.99
C VAL A 102 -12.90 -3.65 4.97
N GLU A 103 -14.01 -3.58 4.26
CA GLU A 103 -14.33 -2.49 3.32
C GLU A 103 -15.01 -1.32 4.05
N ILE A 104 -14.68 -0.10 3.64
CA ILE A 104 -15.26 1.13 4.17
C ILE A 104 -15.65 2.06 3.02
N PRO A 105 -16.69 2.90 3.17
CA PRO A 105 -16.97 3.92 2.17
C PRO A 105 -15.77 4.84 1.95
N ALA A 106 -15.57 5.27 0.71
CA ALA A 106 -14.48 6.18 0.34
C ALA A 106 -14.33 7.35 1.33
N LEU A 107 -13.11 7.51 1.86
CA LEU A 107 -12.71 8.59 2.78
C LEU A 107 -13.56 8.69 4.08
N SER A 108 -14.23 7.62 4.50
CA SER A 108 -15.11 7.66 5.68
C SER A 108 -14.38 7.66 7.02
N ILE A 109 -13.14 7.18 7.06
CA ILE A 109 -12.30 7.15 8.26
C ILE A 109 -11.18 8.18 8.09
N LYS A 110 -11.12 9.13 9.02
CA LYS A 110 -10.18 10.25 9.01
C LYS A 110 -9.55 10.41 10.38
N THR A 111 -8.26 10.72 10.41
CA THR A 111 -7.58 11.15 11.63
C THR A 111 -6.58 12.27 11.35
N MET A 112 -6.11 12.94 12.41
CA MET A 112 -4.95 13.82 12.34
C MET A 112 -3.71 13.01 12.71
N ILE A 113 -2.72 12.99 11.84
CA ILE A 113 -1.41 12.36 12.09
C ILE A 113 -0.38 13.49 12.17
N ASP A 114 0.46 13.46 13.21
CA ASP A 114 1.57 14.40 13.39
C ASP A 114 2.82 13.83 12.73
N TYR A 115 3.13 14.30 11.52
CA TYR A 115 4.24 13.81 10.73
C TYR A 115 5.54 14.50 11.14
N PRO A 116 6.62 13.74 11.45
CA PRO A 116 7.92 14.32 11.74
C PRO A 116 8.35 15.30 10.64
N GLU A 117 8.91 16.45 11.04
CA GLU A 117 9.40 17.52 10.14
C GLU A 117 8.34 18.27 9.31
N VAL A 118 7.08 17.81 9.30
CA VAL A 118 5.96 18.40 8.54
C VAL A 118 4.89 19.01 9.45
N GLY A 119 4.61 18.36 10.58
CA GLY A 119 3.52 18.70 11.49
C GLY A 119 2.19 18.00 11.15
N PRO A 120 1.09 18.38 11.82
CA PRO A 120 -0.18 17.66 11.75
C PRO A 120 -0.87 17.80 10.39
N LYS A 121 -1.27 16.67 9.80
CA LYS A 121 -2.06 16.58 8.56
C LYS A 121 -3.27 15.66 8.71
N ALA A 122 -4.33 16.00 7.98
CA ALA A 122 -5.52 15.17 7.87
C ALA A 122 -5.21 13.99 6.93
N SER A 123 -5.37 12.78 7.44
CA SER A 123 -5.04 11.54 6.74
C SER A 123 -6.27 10.64 6.71
N TYR A 124 -6.48 9.93 5.62
CA TYR A 124 -7.69 9.17 5.35
C TYR A 124 -7.33 7.73 5.09
N LEU A 125 -8.05 6.79 5.71
CA LEU A 125 -7.79 5.38 5.47
C LEU A 125 -8.20 5.03 4.04
N ILE A 126 -7.26 4.49 3.28
CA ILE A 126 -7.46 3.99 1.92
C ILE A 126 -6.90 2.56 1.80
N TYR A 127 -7.23 1.87 0.71
CA TYR A 127 -6.60 0.60 0.35
C TYR A 127 -5.26 0.85 -0.36
N HIS A 128 -4.25 0.05 -0.05
CA HIS A 128 -2.98 0.08 -0.77
C HIS A 128 -2.42 -1.31 -1.06
N GLU A 129 -1.65 -1.45 -2.13
CA GLU A 129 -1.29 -2.75 -2.70
C GLU A 129 -0.39 -3.60 -1.79
N GLU A 130 0.57 -3.02 -1.07
CA GLU A 130 1.47 -3.79 -0.18
C GLU A 130 0.72 -4.52 0.92
N GLU A 131 -0.46 -4.06 1.33
CA GLU A 131 -1.25 -4.71 2.37
C GLU A 131 -1.49 -6.19 2.02
N GLU A 132 -1.78 -6.50 0.74
CA GLU A 132 -1.99 -7.87 0.26
C GLU A 132 -0.74 -8.75 0.44
N SER A 133 0.43 -8.19 0.19
CA SER A 133 1.70 -8.91 0.34
C SER A 133 2.10 -9.03 1.81
N LEU A 134 1.91 -7.98 2.61
CA LEU A 134 2.34 -7.93 4.01
C LEU A 134 1.48 -8.85 4.88
N VAL A 135 0.17 -8.93 4.65
CA VAL A 135 -0.71 -9.89 5.33
C VAL A 135 -0.25 -11.33 5.15
N LYS A 136 0.33 -11.66 3.99
CA LYS A 136 0.84 -13.01 3.69
C LYS A 136 2.19 -13.29 4.33
N HIS A 137 3.01 -12.27 4.57
CA HIS A 137 4.44 -12.42 4.87
C HIS A 137 4.84 -11.98 6.28
N ILE A 138 4.07 -11.10 6.93
CA ILE A 138 4.30 -10.70 8.32
C ILE A 138 3.60 -11.69 9.25
N LYS A 139 4.38 -12.33 10.12
CA LYS A 139 3.89 -13.34 11.06
C LYS A 139 3.28 -12.66 12.29
N GLY A 140 2.15 -13.17 12.75
CA GLY A 140 1.48 -12.65 13.95
C GLY A 140 0.64 -11.40 13.72
N LEU A 141 0.57 -10.91 12.48
CA LEU A 141 -0.18 -9.72 12.13
C LEU A 141 -1.65 -9.90 12.48
N LYS A 142 -2.22 -8.93 13.22
CA LYS A 142 -3.64 -8.82 13.56
C LYS A 142 -4.33 -7.72 12.77
N GLN A 143 -3.60 -6.67 12.37
CA GLN A 143 -4.16 -5.60 11.56
C GLN A 143 -3.08 -4.89 10.75
N ILE A 144 -3.42 -4.50 9.52
CA ILE A 144 -2.66 -3.53 8.73
C ILE A 144 -3.62 -2.51 8.13
N ARG A 145 -3.18 -1.25 8.06
CA ARG A 145 -3.90 -0.14 7.44
C ARG A 145 -2.93 0.77 6.69
N PHE A 146 -3.44 1.49 5.69
CA PHE A 146 -2.74 2.54 4.98
C PHE A 146 -3.48 3.89 5.13
N TRP A 147 -2.74 4.97 5.36
CA TRP A 147 -3.24 6.31 5.67
C TRP A 147 -2.62 7.41 4.83
#